data_AF-A0AAX1C6U0-F1
#
_entry.id   AF-A0AAX1C6U0-F1
#
_cell.length_a   1.000
_cell.length_b   1.000
_cell.length_c   1.000
_cell.angle_alpha   90.00
_cell.angle_beta   90.00
_cell.angle_gamma   90.00
#
_symmetry.space_group_name_H-M   'P 1'
#
loop_
_entity.id
_entity.type
_entity.pdbx_description
1 polymer ?
#
loop_
_entity_poly.entity_id
_entity_poly.type
_entity_poly.pdbx_seq_one_letter_code
_entity_poly.pdbx_strand_id
1 'polypeptide(L)'
;MNEFSVVCRILGTLFNRPPQDPLLAPLFNLIAQGKLAQQWPLAQDELMARWQRSVDLPAMGADYEALFGAQPSVPPHRSSWEPAEQEAEVRAFLQQRGMPLGEGAVDHFGGLLLAASWLEDQAQEDETAAQSEFFDRYLLPWSDRFLGKVESHATTAFYRTLAIICREALEAMRDELAEAEEGEETDDEASEE
;
A
#
# COMPACT_ATOMS: atom_id res chain seq x y z
N MET A 1 4.38 -9.67 -14.18
CA MET A 1 4.27 -8.69 -13.08
C MET A 1 2.86 -8.87 -12.56
N ASN A 2 2.72 -9.31 -11.32
CA ASN A 2 1.41 -9.54 -10.73
C ASN A 2 0.66 -8.19 -10.61
N GLU A 3 -0.66 -8.23 -10.84
CA GLU A 3 -1.57 -7.11 -10.67
C GLU A 3 -1.48 -6.50 -9.25
N PHE A 4 -1.32 -7.33 -8.22
CA PHE A 4 -1.12 -6.87 -6.84
C PHE A 4 0.17 -6.10 -6.62
N SER A 5 1.27 -6.61 -7.17
CA SER A 5 2.54 -5.91 -7.15
C SER A 5 2.42 -4.52 -7.78
N VAL A 6 1.68 -4.37 -8.88
CA VAL A 6 1.46 -3.06 -9.52
C VAL A 6 0.65 -2.13 -8.62
N VAL A 7 -0.46 -2.60 -8.05
CA VAL A 7 -1.32 -1.79 -7.15
C VAL A 7 -0.52 -1.33 -5.93
N CYS A 8 0.11 -2.26 -5.22
CA CYS A 8 0.95 -1.98 -4.06
C CYS A 8 2.08 -1.00 -4.38
N ARG A 9 2.74 -1.17 -5.53
CA ARG A 9 3.80 -0.26 -5.97
C ARG A 9 3.29 1.16 -6.20
N ILE A 10 2.15 1.31 -6.88
CA ILE A 10 1.57 2.63 -7.16
C ILE A 10 1.15 3.31 -5.86
N LEU A 11 0.36 2.63 -5.03
CA LEU A 11 -0.11 3.18 -3.76
C LEU A 11 1.05 3.50 -2.83
N GLY A 12 1.98 2.56 -2.64
CA GLY A 12 3.16 2.74 -1.81
C GLY A 12 4.01 3.93 -2.24
N THR A 13 4.21 4.10 -3.55
CA THR A 13 4.98 5.25 -4.07
C THR A 13 4.29 6.58 -3.75
N LEU A 14 2.96 6.66 -3.85
CA LEU A 14 2.18 7.89 -3.62
C LEU A 14 2.10 8.30 -2.15
N PHE A 15 2.16 7.34 -1.22
CA PHE A 15 2.30 7.62 0.21
C PHE A 15 3.74 7.93 0.62
N ASN A 16 4.74 7.49 -0.15
CA ASN A 16 6.15 7.55 0.24
C ASN A 16 6.94 8.71 -0.40
N ARG A 17 6.34 9.43 -1.36
CA ARG A 17 7.02 10.51 -2.09
C ARG A 17 6.13 11.74 -2.21
N PRO A 18 6.69 12.96 -2.02
CA PRO A 18 5.93 14.18 -2.23
C PRO A 18 5.58 14.34 -3.72
N PRO A 19 4.43 14.95 -4.04
CA PRO A 19 3.94 15.04 -5.42
C PRO A 19 4.81 15.90 -6.35
N GLN A 20 5.76 16.67 -5.79
CA GLN A 20 6.76 17.43 -6.56
C GLN A 20 7.96 16.58 -7.01
N ASP A 21 8.11 15.35 -6.50
CA ASP A 21 9.20 14.45 -6.92
C ASP A 21 9.10 14.21 -8.44
N PRO A 22 10.12 14.58 -9.24
CA PRO A 22 10.10 14.38 -10.69
C PRO A 22 9.85 12.94 -11.12
N LEU A 23 10.19 11.96 -10.27
CA LEU A 23 9.94 10.54 -10.53
C LEU A 23 8.44 10.20 -10.60
N LEU A 24 7.59 11.00 -9.96
CA LEU A 24 6.13 10.83 -9.99
C LEU A 24 5.45 11.48 -11.18
N ALA A 25 6.14 12.36 -11.92
CA ALA A 25 5.52 13.09 -13.03
C ALA A 25 4.86 12.17 -14.08
N PRO A 26 5.45 11.03 -14.49
CA PRO A 26 4.78 10.08 -15.38
C PRO A 26 3.50 9.48 -14.78
N LEU A 27 3.50 9.16 -13.49
CA LEU A 27 2.35 8.59 -12.80
C LEU A 27 1.19 9.60 -12.71
N PHE A 28 1.47 10.84 -12.32
CA PHE A 28 0.43 11.88 -12.29
C PHE A 28 -0.13 12.19 -13.69
N ASN A 29 0.71 12.16 -14.73
CA ASN A 29 0.23 12.28 -16.10
C ASN A 29 -0.71 11.12 -16.48
N LEU A 30 -0.39 9.89 -16.05
CA LEU A 30 -1.21 8.71 -16.31
C LEU A 30 -2.58 8.79 -15.61
N ILE A 31 -2.58 9.24 -14.34
CA ILE A 31 -3.80 9.46 -13.54
C ILE A 31 -4.66 10.57 -14.19
N ALA A 32 -4.07 11.73 -14.49
CA ALA A 32 -4.80 12.87 -15.05
C ALA A 32 -5.40 12.56 -16.44
N GLN A 33 -4.73 11.75 -17.24
CA GLN A 33 -5.22 11.29 -18.55
C GLN A 33 -6.26 10.16 -18.45
N GLY A 34 -6.55 9.65 -17.25
CA GLY A 34 -7.47 8.51 -17.04
C GLY A 34 -6.93 7.19 -17.58
N LYS A 35 -5.65 7.13 -17.96
CA LYS A 35 -5.01 5.93 -18.51
C LYS A 35 -4.75 4.89 -17.44
N LEU A 36 -4.49 5.33 -16.21
CA LEU A 36 -4.27 4.40 -15.09
C LEU A 36 -5.54 3.60 -14.81
N ALA A 37 -6.72 4.25 -14.85
CA ALA A 37 -8.00 3.60 -14.62
C ALA A 37 -8.28 2.46 -15.62
N GLN A 38 -7.79 2.56 -16.86
CA GLN A 38 -7.95 1.52 -17.88
C GLN A 38 -7.13 0.25 -17.62
N GLN A 39 -6.15 0.35 -16.72
CA GLN A 39 -5.20 -0.72 -16.40
C GLN A 39 -5.26 -1.08 -14.91
N TRP A 40 -6.22 -0.50 -14.18
CA TRP A 40 -6.38 -0.76 -12.77
C TRP A 40 -7.12 -2.09 -12.60
N PRO A 41 -6.55 -3.06 -11.87
CA PRO A 41 -7.10 -4.42 -11.81
C PRO A 41 -8.34 -4.52 -10.90
N LEU A 42 -8.53 -3.56 -9.99
CA LEU A 42 -9.63 -3.58 -9.03
C LEU A 42 -10.87 -2.85 -9.56
N ALA A 43 -12.05 -3.37 -9.20
CA ALA A 43 -13.34 -2.79 -9.55
C ALA A 43 -13.64 -1.50 -8.77
N GLN A 44 -12.99 -0.40 -9.16
CA GLN A 44 -13.02 0.89 -8.46
C GLN A 44 -13.29 2.09 -9.39
N ASP A 45 -14.05 1.90 -10.47
CA ASP A 45 -14.22 2.88 -11.55
C ASP A 45 -14.61 4.29 -11.06
N GLU A 46 -15.55 4.38 -10.12
CA GLU A 46 -16.02 5.66 -9.59
C GLU A 46 -14.92 6.41 -8.82
N LEU A 47 -14.15 5.68 -8.01
CA LEU A 47 -13.02 6.23 -7.27
C LEU A 47 -11.90 6.63 -8.21
N MET A 48 -11.57 5.80 -9.20
CA MET A 48 -10.54 6.10 -10.19
C MET A 48 -10.91 7.35 -11.01
N ALA A 49 -12.18 7.49 -11.41
CA ALA A 49 -12.66 8.68 -12.10
C ALA A 49 -12.64 9.94 -11.21
N ARG A 50 -12.97 9.80 -9.91
CA ARG A 50 -12.84 10.90 -8.93
C ARG A 50 -11.39 11.30 -8.74
N TRP A 51 -10.50 10.32 -8.64
CA TRP A 51 -9.08 10.52 -8.39
C TRP A 51 -8.41 11.21 -9.57
N GLN A 52 -8.72 10.80 -10.80
CA GLN A 52 -8.33 11.49 -12.02
C GLN A 52 -8.67 12.99 -11.98
N ARG A 53 -9.90 13.35 -11.61
CA ARG A 53 -10.37 14.75 -11.57
C ARG A 53 -9.76 15.56 -10.42
N SER A 54 -9.08 14.92 -9.48
CA SER A 54 -8.56 15.54 -8.26
C SER A 54 -7.09 15.97 -8.34
N VAL A 55 -6.42 15.72 -9.46
CA VAL A 55 -5.00 16.08 -9.65
C VAL A 55 -4.82 17.59 -9.75
N ASP A 56 -4.20 18.17 -8.73
CA ASP A 56 -3.79 19.59 -8.65
C ASP A 56 -2.45 19.66 -7.90
N LEU A 57 -1.33 19.58 -8.63
CA LEU A 57 0.01 19.43 -8.05
C LEU A 57 0.39 20.53 -7.03
N PRO A 58 0.11 21.83 -7.27
CA PRO A 58 0.31 22.87 -6.26
C PRO A 58 -0.45 22.61 -4.95
N ALA A 59 -1.75 22.33 -5.01
CA ALA A 59 -2.56 22.09 -3.82
C ALA A 59 -2.15 20.79 -3.11
N MET A 60 -1.84 19.75 -3.88
CA MET A 60 -1.39 18.45 -3.37
C MET A 60 -0.06 18.56 -2.62
N GLY A 61 0.85 19.45 -3.02
CA GLY A 61 2.11 19.67 -2.29
C GLY A 61 1.92 20.14 -0.86
N ALA A 62 1.10 21.17 -0.68
CA ALA A 62 0.79 21.68 0.65
C ALA A 62 0.05 20.64 1.50
N ASP A 63 -0.86 19.88 0.89
CA ASP A 63 -1.60 18.83 1.58
C ASP A 63 -0.70 17.67 2.00
N TYR A 64 0.19 17.22 1.12
CA TYR A 64 1.16 16.17 1.43
C TYR A 64 2.08 16.57 2.58
N GLU A 65 2.63 17.79 2.56
CA GLU A 65 3.49 18.28 3.64
C GLU A 65 2.74 18.34 4.98
N ALA A 66 1.48 18.79 4.98
CA ALA A 66 0.66 18.82 6.18
C ALA A 66 0.30 17.42 6.70
N LEU A 67 0.08 16.46 5.81
CA LEU A 67 -0.26 15.08 6.16
C LEU A 67 0.95 14.30 6.66
N PHE A 68 2.06 14.32 5.91
CA PHE A 68 3.17 13.36 6.02
C PHE A 68 4.56 14.02 6.12
N GLY A 69 4.65 15.35 6.11
CA GLY A 69 5.91 16.09 6.14
C GLY A 69 6.63 16.06 7.49
N ALA A 70 7.39 17.11 7.80
CA ALA A 70 8.23 17.12 9.00
C ALA A 70 7.44 17.12 10.33
N GLN A 71 6.23 17.65 10.32
CA GLN A 71 5.30 17.66 11.47
C GLN A 71 3.95 17.08 11.01
N PRO A 72 3.88 15.76 10.81
CA PRO A 72 2.76 15.14 10.14
C PRO A 72 1.51 15.21 11.02
N SER A 73 0.41 15.71 10.46
CA SER A 73 -0.92 15.58 11.10
C SER A 73 -1.38 14.12 11.16
N VAL A 74 -0.85 13.27 10.27
CA VAL A 74 -1.08 11.83 10.23
C VAL A 74 0.27 11.10 10.16
N PRO A 75 0.86 10.72 11.30
CA PRO A 75 2.16 10.05 11.32
C PRO A 75 2.16 8.77 10.46
N PRO A 76 3.03 8.65 9.46
CA PRO A 76 2.97 7.55 8.50
C PRO A 76 3.75 6.29 8.93
N HIS A 77 4.14 6.17 10.19
CA HIS A 77 4.92 5.03 10.70
C HIS A 77 4.09 4.15 11.63
N ARG A 78 4.12 2.82 11.45
CA ARG A 78 3.39 1.85 12.29
C ARG A 78 3.62 2.07 13.78
N SER A 79 4.86 2.34 14.17
CA SER A 79 5.26 2.62 15.56
C SER A 79 4.51 3.78 16.23
N SER A 80 3.90 4.69 15.46
CA SER A 80 3.04 5.76 15.98
C SER A 80 1.62 5.29 16.34
N TRP A 81 1.19 4.13 15.83
CA TRP A 81 -0.15 3.56 15.99
C TRP A 81 -0.15 2.29 16.83
N GLU A 82 0.97 1.56 16.80
CA GLU A 82 1.24 0.34 17.55
C GLU A 82 2.48 0.49 18.44
N PRO A 83 2.42 1.27 19.54
CA PRO A 83 3.59 1.59 20.35
C PRO A 83 4.15 0.38 21.13
N ALA A 84 3.36 -0.68 21.29
CA ALA A 84 3.80 -1.93 21.92
C ALA A 84 4.65 -2.79 20.97
N GLU A 85 4.57 -2.52 19.68
CA GLU A 85 5.16 -3.33 18.63
C GLU A 85 6.44 -2.69 18.10
N GLN A 86 7.47 -3.50 17.84
CA GLN A 86 8.79 -2.98 17.51
C GLN A 86 9.01 -2.92 15.98
N GLU A 87 9.55 -1.80 15.49
CA GLU A 87 9.98 -1.67 14.08
C GLU A 87 11.01 -2.74 13.69
N ALA A 88 11.85 -3.18 14.64
CA ALA A 88 12.83 -4.23 14.44
C ALA A 88 12.23 -5.57 13.98
N GLU A 89 10.98 -5.87 14.33
CA GLU A 89 10.29 -7.09 13.90
C GLU A 89 9.94 -7.04 12.41
N VAL A 90 9.45 -5.89 11.93
CA VAL A 90 9.21 -5.64 10.50
C VAL A 90 10.51 -5.80 9.72
N ARG A 91 11.60 -5.21 10.23
CA ARG A 91 12.93 -5.32 9.61
C ARG A 91 13.40 -6.76 9.53
N ALA A 92 13.34 -7.48 10.64
CA ALA A 92 13.79 -8.87 10.71
C ALA A 92 13.01 -9.75 9.72
N PHE A 93 11.68 -9.58 9.66
CA PHE A 93 10.82 -10.28 8.71
C PHE A 93 11.25 -10.01 7.26
N LEU A 94 11.36 -8.74 6.87
CA LEU A 94 11.72 -8.37 5.49
C LEU A 94 13.14 -8.84 5.11
N GLN A 95 14.09 -8.82 6.06
CA GLN A 95 15.44 -9.36 5.84
C GLN A 95 15.45 -10.88 5.67
N GLN A 96 14.65 -11.61 6.45
CA GLN A 96 14.49 -13.05 6.30
C GLN A 96 13.93 -13.42 4.93
N ARG A 97 13.02 -12.59 4.41
CA ARG A 97 12.48 -12.72 3.04
C ARG A 97 13.47 -12.31 1.95
N GLY A 98 14.63 -11.76 2.29
CA GLY A 98 15.68 -11.37 1.35
C GLY A 98 15.56 -9.95 0.79
N MET A 99 14.67 -9.12 1.36
CA MET A 99 14.48 -7.75 0.89
C MET A 99 15.71 -6.89 1.23
N PRO A 100 16.28 -6.16 0.25
CA PRO A 100 17.37 -5.23 0.52
C PRO A 100 16.83 -3.97 1.22
N LEU A 101 17.18 -3.80 2.49
CA LEU A 101 16.73 -2.67 3.31
C LEU A 101 17.85 -1.64 3.51
N GLY A 102 17.46 -0.37 3.60
CA GLY A 102 18.35 0.72 4.01
C GLY A 102 18.48 0.87 5.53
N GLU A 103 19.27 1.85 5.96
CA GLU A 103 19.53 2.13 7.38
C GLU A 103 18.39 2.90 8.09
N GLY A 104 17.41 3.42 7.35
CA GLY A 104 16.24 4.12 7.92
C GLY A 104 15.12 3.17 8.37
N ALA A 105 14.15 3.70 9.13
CA ALA A 105 12.99 2.94 9.59
C ALA A 105 12.22 2.29 8.43
N VAL A 106 11.77 1.04 8.62
CA VAL A 106 11.08 0.26 7.56
C VAL A 106 9.58 0.09 7.80
N ASP A 107 9.04 0.78 8.81
CA ASP A 107 7.63 0.69 9.21
C ASP A 107 6.75 1.83 8.65
N HIS A 108 7.27 2.59 7.69
CA HIS A 108 6.52 3.62 6.98
C HIS A 108 5.42 2.99 6.13
N PHE A 109 4.18 3.50 6.19
CA PHE A 109 3.00 2.92 5.51
C PHE A 109 3.23 2.71 4.01
N GLY A 110 3.69 3.76 3.31
CA GLY A 110 4.04 3.63 1.89
C GLY A 110 5.21 2.68 1.63
N GLY A 111 6.12 2.54 2.59
CA GLY A 111 7.22 1.58 2.55
C GLY A 111 6.76 0.13 2.70
N LEU A 112 5.77 -0.11 3.58
CA LEU A 112 5.17 -1.44 3.75
C LEU A 112 4.39 -1.88 2.50
N LEU A 113 3.69 -0.97 1.83
CA LEU A 113 3.07 -1.25 0.54
C LEU A 113 4.12 -1.59 -0.55
N LEU A 114 5.25 -0.88 -0.57
CA LEU A 114 6.36 -1.22 -1.47
C LEU A 114 6.98 -2.58 -1.12
N ALA A 115 7.03 -2.93 0.17
CA ALA A 115 7.48 -4.25 0.62
C ALA A 115 6.50 -5.36 0.21
N ALA A 116 5.19 -5.15 0.32
CA ALA A 116 4.18 -6.08 -0.21
C ALA A 116 4.38 -6.31 -1.72
N SER A 117 4.57 -5.25 -2.50
CA SER A 117 4.89 -5.37 -3.93
C SER A 117 6.19 -6.13 -4.20
N TRP A 118 7.18 -6.02 -3.32
CA TRP A 118 8.45 -6.74 -3.46
C TRP A 118 8.30 -8.22 -3.13
N LEU A 119 7.57 -8.56 -2.06
CA LEU A 119 7.31 -9.94 -1.65
C LEU A 119 6.62 -10.70 -2.79
N GLU A 120 5.58 -10.09 -3.37
CA GLU A 120 4.84 -10.58 -4.53
C GLU A 120 5.70 -10.73 -5.81
N ASP A 121 6.73 -9.91 -5.99
CA ASP A 121 7.63 -10.02 -7.14
C ASP A 121 8.74 -11.07 -6.94
N GLN A 122 8.95 -11.55 -5.72
CA GLN A 122 10.03 -12.46 -5.35
C GLN A 122 9.56 -13.85 -4.95
N ALA A 123 8.27 -14.15 -5.14
CA ALA A 123 7.64 -15.47 -5.18
C ALA A 123 8.58 -16.65 -4.86
N GLN A 124 8.57 -17.07 -3.60
CA GLN A 124 9.20 -18.31 -3.13
C GLN A 124 8.12 -19.39 -2.92
N GLU A 125 8.53 -20.61 -2.58
CA GLU A 125 7.58 -21.73 -2.37
C GLU A 125 6.50 -21.45 -1.30
N ASP A 126 6.74 -20.52 -0.36
CA ASP A 126 5.82 -20.14 0.71
C ASP A 126 5.25 -18.71 0.56
N GLU A 127 5.15 -18.20 -0.68
CA GLU A 127 4.77 -16.82 -0.98
C GLU A 127 3.41 -16.41 -0.40
N THR A 128 2.35 -17.21 -0.59
CA THR A 128 1.00 -16.90 -0.09
C THR A 128 1.02 -16.69 1.43
N ALA A 129 1.56 -17.67 2.16
CA ALA A 129 1.69 -17.61 3.61
C ALA A 129 2.56 -16.42 4.08
N ALA A 130 3.62 -16.09 3.35
CA ALA A 130 4.47 -14.94 3.62
C ALA A 130 3.71 -13.62 3.55
N GLN A 131 2.92 -13.46 2.48
CA GLN A 131 2.17 -12.25 2.24
C GLN A 131 1.03 -12.11 3.23
N SER A 132 0.30 -13.19 3.52
CA SER A 132 -0.72 -13.21 4.57
C SER A 132 -0.15 -12.82 5.94
N GLU A 133 0.97 -13.43 6.35
CA GLU A 133 1.64 -13.06 7.60
C GLU A 133 2.03 -11.57 7.59
N PHE A 134 2.56 -11.08 6.47
CA PHE A 134 2.96 -9.68 6.34
C PHE A 134 1.77 -8.72 6.49
N PHE A 135 0.68 -8.99 5.79
CA PHE A 135 -0.54 -8.19 5.85
C PHE A 135 -1.13 -8.21 7.26
N ASP A 136 -1.33 -9.40 7.82
CA ASP A 136 -2.02 -9.60 9.10
C ASP A 136 -1.23 -9.04 10.29
N ARG A 137 0.11 -9.11 10.26
CA ARG A 137 0.96 -8.65 11.39
C ARG A 137 1.42 -7.21 11.27
N TYR A 138 1.78 -6.77 10.06
CA TYR A 138 2.52 -5.52 9.89
C TYR A 138 1.73 -4.42 9.20
N LEU A 139 0.68 -4.72 8.43
CA LEU A 139 -0.03 -3.71 7.65
C LEU A 139 -1.48 -3.47 8.12
N LEU A 140 -2.32 -4.51 8.10
CA LEU A 140 -3.76 -4.41 8.38
C LEU A 140 -4.13 -3.95 9.80
N PRO A 141 -3.39 -4.28 10.89
CA PRO A 141 -3.81 -3.92 12.25
C PRO A 141 -4.02 -2.41 12.50
N TRP A 142 -3.40 -1.58 11.67
CA TRP A 142 -3.40 -0.12 11.85
C TRP A 142 -3.75 0.66 10.58
N SER A 143 -3.80 0.01 9.41
CA SER A 143 -4.09 0.64 8.11
C SER A 143 -5.40 1.41 8.15
N ASP A 144 -6.46 0.84 8.72
CA ASP A 144 -7.79 1.48 8.73
C ASP A 144 -7.81 2.79 9.51
N ARG A 145 -7.15 2.80 10.67
CA ARG A 145 -7.02 3.99 11.53
C ARG A 145 -6.17 5.06 10.86
N PHE A 146 -5.05 4.65 10.25
CA PHE A 146 -4.19 5.53 9.47
C PHE A 146 -4.95 6.16 8.29
N LEU A 147 -5.57 5.35 7.43
CA LEU A 147 -6.30 5.80 6.24
C LEU A 147 -7.52 6.66 6.60
N GLY A 148 -8.25 6.34 7.68
CA GLY A 148 -9.33 7.19 8.17
C GLY A 148 -8.85 8.56 8.67
N LYS A 149 -7.63 8.63 9.21
CA LYS A 149 -6.99 9.89 9.61
C LYS A 149 -6.50 10.68 8.39
N VAL A 150 -5.93 10.02 7.38
CA VAL A 150 -5.63 10.66 6.08
C VAL A 150 -6.90 11.27 5.50
N GLU A 151 -8.00 10.52 5.42
CA GLU A 151 -9.25 11.01 4.85
C GLU A 151 -9.82 12.24 5.60
N SER A 152 -9.75 12.23 6.93
CA SER A 152 -10.29 13.33 7.75
C SER A 152 -9.42 14.59 7.79
N HIS A 153 -8.10 14.45 7.60
CA HIS A 153 -7.16 15.58 7.65
C HIS A 153 -6.80 16.13 6.27
N ALA A 154 -6.97 15.33 5.21
CA ALA A 154 -6.69 15.73 3.85
C ALA A 154 -7.59 16.89 3.41
N THR A 155 -6.94 17.94 2.93
CA THR A 155 -7.60 19.16 2.45
C THR A 155 -7.93 19.07 0.96
N THR A 156 -7.20 18.25 0.20
CA THR A 156 -7.48 17.99 -1.22
C THR A 156 -8.40 16.79 -1.41
N ALA A 157 -9.08 16.74 -2.55
CA ALA A 157 -9.82 15.53 -2.94
C ALA A 157 -8.88 14.36 -3.27
N PHE A 158 -7.63 14.63 -3.65
CA PHE A 158 -6.67 13.62 -4.08
C PHE A 158 -6.33 12.63 -2.96
N TYR A 159 -5.80 13.11 -1.83
CA TYR A 159 -5.40 12.23 -0.73
C TYR A 159 -6.59 11.58 -0.02
N ARG A 160 -7.76 12.26 0.01
CA ARG A 160 -9.02 11.62 0.46
C ARG A 160 -9.40 10.42 -0.40
N THR A 161 -9.35 10.59 -1.72
CA THR A 161 -9.72 9.51 -2.65
C THR A 161 -8.66 8.41 -2.64
N LEU A 162 -7.38 8.76 -2.56
CA LEU A 162 -6.28 7.79 -2.43
C LEU A 162 -6.44 6.92 -1.18
N ALA A 163 -6.85 7.50 -0.05
CA ALA A 163 -7.07 6.74 1.17
C ALA A 163 -8.19 5.68 1.02
N ILE A 164 -9.27 6.02 0.33
CA ILE A 164 -10.39 5.10 0.06
C ILE A 164 -9.96 4.00 -0.92
N ILE A 165 -9.31 4.38 -2.04
CA ILE A 165 -8.77 3.41 -3.01
C ILE A 165 -7.85 2.41 -2.32
N CYS A 166 -6.96 2.90 -1.45
CA CYS A 166 -6.01 2.06 -0.73
C CYS A 166 -6.71 1.11 0.25
N ARG A 167 -7.78 1.54 0.92
CA ARG A 167 -8.53 0.69 1.85
C ARG A 167 -9.16 -0.49 1.13
N GLU A 168 -9.94 -0.20 0.10
CA GLU A 168 -10.59 -1.22 -0.73
C GLU A 168 -9.58 -2.14 -1.42
N ALA A 169 -8.40 -1.62 -1.79
CA ALA A 169 -7.32 -2.44 -2.34
C ALA A 169 -6.73 -3.40 -1.30
N LEU A 170 -6.55 -2.96 -0.05
CA LEU A 170 -6.08 -3.82 1.05
C LEU A 170 -7.09 -4.92 1.40
N GLU A 171 -8.37 -4.60 1.37
CA GLU A 171 -9.46 -5.57 1.55
C GLU A 171 -9.44 -6.62 0.44
N ALA A 172 -9.48 -6.20 -0.82
CA ALA A 172 -9.45 -7.11 -1.97
C ALA A 172 -8.19 -7.99 -2.00
N MET A 173 -7.03 -7.45 -1.65
CA MET A 173 -5.78 -8.21 -1.56
C MET A 173 -5.83 -9.26 -0.45
N ARG A 174 -6.39 -8.94 0.73
CA ARG A 174 -6.46 -9.92 1.82
C ARG A 174 -7.45 -11.03 1.52
N ASP A 175 -8.57 -10.70 0.88
CA ASP A 175 -9.57 -11.67 0.43
C ASP A 175 -8.97 -12.65 -0.57
N GLU A 176 -8.24 -12.18 -1.59
CA GLU A 176 -7.58 -13.08 -2.56
C GLU A 176 -6.51 -13.96 -1.91
N LEU A 177 -5.73 -13.42 -0.96
CA LEU A 177 -4.78 -14.22 -0.18
C LEU A 177 -5.48 -15.31 0.63
N ALA A 178 -6.65 -15.03 1.21
CA ALA A 178 -7.43 -16.02 1.95
C ALA A 178 -7.99 -17.12 1.03
N GLU A 179 -8.47 -16.73 -0.16
CA GLU A 179 -8.94 -17.71 -1.17
C GLU A 179 -7.80 -18.60 -1.67
N ALA A 180 -6.59 -18.06 -1.84
CA ALA A 180 -5.40 -18.83 -2.21
C ALA A 180 -5.00 -19.83 -1.12
N GLU A 181 -5.04 -19.42 0.16
CA GLU A 181 -4.80 -20.29 1.32
C GLU A 181 -5.79 -21.47 1.36
N GLU A 182 -7.08 -21.21 1.17
CA GLU A 182 -8.12 -22.25 1.13
C GLU A 182 -7.93 -23.21 -0.06
N GLY A 183 -7.51 -22.69 -1.22
CA GLY A 183 -7.24 -23.51 -2.41
C GLY A 183 -6.08 -24.48 -2.22
N GLU A 184 -4.98 -24.04 -1.59
CA GLU A 184 -3.81 -24.86 -1.28
C GLU A 184 -4.17 -26.00 -0.31
N GLU A 185 -5.01 -25.74 0.71
CA GLU A 185 -5.46 -26.79 1.66
C GLU A 185 -6.29 -27.89 0.96
N THR A 186 -7.13 -27.53 -0.02
CA THR A 186 -7.98 -28.51 -0.72
C THR A 186 -7.23 -29.40 -1.72
N ASP A 187 -6.17 -28.90 -2.35
CA ASP A 187 -5.34 -29.67 -3.28
C ASP A 187 -4.42 -30.67 -2.53
N ASP A 188 -3.93 -30.30 -1.35
CA ASP A 188 -3.15 -31.21 -0.50
C ASP A 188 -4.02 -32.37 0.02
N GLU A 189 -5.25 -32.11 0.51
CA GLU A 189 -6.17 -33.18 0.94
C GLU A 189 -6.58 -34.12 -0.20
N ALA A 190 -6.73 -33.63 -1.42
CA ALA A 190 -7.09 -34.44 -2.59
C ALA A 190 -5.92 -35.30 -3.14
N SER A 191 -4.69 -34.97 -2.77
CA SER A 191 -3.47 -35.67 -3.21
C SER A 191 -3.02 -36.78 -2.24
N GLU A 192 -3.64 -36.84 -1.06
CA GLU A 192 -3.44 -37.90 -0.05
C GLU A 192 -4.45 -39.07 -0.16
N GLU A 193 -5.42 -39.03 -1.08
CA GLU A 193 -6.38 -40.13 -1.38
C GLU A 193 -5.97 -41.01 -2.59
#